data_AF-A0AAN5BT52-F1
#
_entry.id   AF-A0AAN5BT52-F1
#
_cell.length_a   1.000
_cell.length_b   1.000
_cell.length_c   1.000
_cell.angle_alpha   90.00
_cell.angle_beta   90.00
_cell.angle_gamma   90.00
#
_symmetry.space_group_name_H-M   'P 1'
#
loop_
_entity.id
_entity.type
_entity.pdbx_description
1 polymer ?
#
loop_
_entity_poly.entity_id
_entity_poly.type
_entity_poly.pdbx_seq_one_letter_code
_entity_poly.pdbx_strand_id
1 'polypeptide(L)'
;MLNPRVFLEDCIRGGAMGFWTAGFPWELVNSCIDDQSLEYHAGQAAVAHFQQKTGLPWDNLKCSSKKPLSCPSCKHELSVPWTEAQISAPVDEAFENCRGFADKNFQKKCPVCKFEITHETLKTEKFRKDVRAFWASDVPMPGTFYDVRGVPKAATISSRKKRQSLFPNRLIKAIGTIFLSQTDPTDDDWKSMAALRDKLQSRIKSRDVMRRVNPDSGISSLFPEEKVAFRRMMARYWDNHTPFALDLVGAVIRQGTFVQKMDNIDWLHSPTVKATMDRLIKKYEVFFQIMAQNPRNMAVPTLDVDLAWHTHQLSPSRYFDYSVFTTRQHTRVPKFIDHDDKVEETKLSDGFEWTSKMYKKLTKGDIYSECTCWYCEAIRAPDLSDGIFVSSSTSRAREAAANLHNRPDISSDPEKNPHISAHSAVPAETKKTRAGFDPRYVKHLKLQSNYQKARRRAEKRDRKQGNKEQDRSSDATLYAMAYGYPVYVPYYAPYVADPCVHSNAYPSNPGCMSFVSGAHGNCAAGTCGGAVAAGGCGGMGGGCAGGCAGGGGGGAAGGCGSGGGAGCGGSSSGGGGGGGCGGGGGGGGCGGGGGGC
;
A
#
# COMPACT_ATOMS: atom_id res chain seq x y z
N MET A 1 -11.66 -2.57 10.25
CA MET A 1 -11.76 -2.44 8.77
C MET A 1 -10.42 -1.95 8.28
N LEU A 2 -9.73 -2.70 7.42
CA LEU A 2 -8.34 -2.38 6.99
C LEU A 2 -8.29 -1.62 5.66
N ASN A 3 -9.22 -1.91 4.75
CA ASN A 3 -9.36 -1.17 3.49
C ASN A 3 -10.84 -0.80 3.28
N PRO A 4 -11.21 0.49 3.40
CA PRO A 4 -12.60 0.94 3.36
C PRO A 4 -13.31 0.66 2.03
N ARG A 5 -12.60 0.80 0.91
CA ARG A 5 -13.20 0.60 -0.43
C ARG A 5 -13.41 -0.86 -0.74
N VAL A 6 -12.45 -1.70 -0.37
CA VAL A 6 -12.53 -3.16 -0.53
C VAL A 6 -13.63 -3.73 0.34
N PHE A 7 -13.73 -3.26 1.59
CA PHE A 7 -14.79 -3.69 2.49
C PHE A 7 -16.19 -3.29 1.98
N LEU A 8 -16.35 -2.09 1.43
CA LEU A 8 -17.58 -1.68 0.76
C LEU A 8 -17.92 -2.60 -0.42
N GLU A 9 -16.94 -2.93 -1.25
CA GLU A 9 -17.11 -3.87 -2.37
C GLU A 9 -17.59 -5.25 -1.89
N ASP A 10 -16.94 -5.82 -0.87
CA ASP A 10 -17.32 -7.12 -0.31
C ASP A 10 -18.73 -7.07 0.31
N CYS A 11 -19.11 -5.97 0.97
CA CYS A 11 -20.46 -5.80 1.53
C CYS A 11 -21.53 -5.69 0.43
N ILE A 12 -21.26 -4.96 -0.66
CA ILE A 12 -22.18 -4.87 -1.80
C ILE A 12 -22.32 -6.25 -2.46
N ARG A 13 -21.20 -6.93 -2.74
CA ARG A 13 -21.17 -8.22 -3.42
C ARG A 13 -21.82 -9.33 -2.58
N GLY A 14 -21.59 -9.32 -1.27
CA GLY A 14 -22.10 -10.31 -0.33
C GLY A 14 -23.50 -10.02 0.21
N GLY A 15 -24.15 -8.93 -0.21
CA GLY A 15 -25.46 -8.53 0.33
C GLY A 15 -25.42 -8.11 1.81
N ALA A 16 -24.25 -7.70 2.32
CA ALA A 16 -24.01 -7.38 3.72
C ALA A 16 -24.02 -5.87 4.01
N MET A 17 -24.83 -5.08 3.29
CA MET A 17 -24.92 -3.63 3.51
C MET A 17 -25.47 -3.25 4.89
N GLY A 18 -26.23 -4.14 5.54
CA GLY A 18 -26.60 -3.99 6.96
C GLY A 18 -25.38 -3.96 7.88
N PHE A 19 -24.36 -4.77 7.60
CA PHE A 19 -23.11 -4.76 8.36
C PHE A 19 -22.28 -3.49 8.08
N TRP A 20 -22.22 -3.06 6.82
CA TRP A 20 -21.56 -1.80 6.45
C TRP A 20 -22.20 -0.56 7.11
N THR A 21 -23.53 -0.55 7.23
CA THR A 21 -24.27 0.56 7.84
C THR A 21 -24.18 0.56 9.37
N ALA A 22 -24.28 -0.61 10.01
CA ALA A 22 -24.26 -0.74 11.48
C ALA A 22 -22.90 -0.35 12.09
N GLY A 23 -21.80 -0.67 11.41
CA GLY A 23 -20.45 -0.43 11.93
C GLY A 23 -20.08 -1.35 13.09
N PHE A 24 -18.96 -1.04 13.74
CA PHE A 24 -18.43 -1.83 14.85
C PHE A 24 -19.19 -1.51 16.15
N PRO A 25 -19.61 -2.53 16.91
CA PRO A 25 -20.45 -2.33 18.09
C PRO A 25 -19.62 -1.93 19.32
N TRP A 26 -19.11 -0.69 19.34
CA TRP A 26 -18.19 -0.20 20.37
C TRP A 26 -18.72 -0.35 21.79
N GLU A 27 -19.97 0.01 22.04
CA GLU A 27 -20.56 -0.07 23.39
C GLU A 27 -20.61 -1.51 23.91
N LEU A 28 -21.01 -2.46 23.05
CA LEU A 28 -21.06 -3.88 23.41
C LEU A 28 -19.65 -4.43 23.66
N VAL A 29 -18.69 -4.10 22.81
CA VAL A 29 -17.30 -4.57 22.98
C VAL A 29 -16.68 -3.97 24.24
N ASN A 30 -16.89 -2.68 24.49
CA ASN A 30 -16.39 -2.02 25.69
C ASN A 30 -16.96 -2.64 26.97
N SER A 31 -18.26 -3.00 26.98
CA SER A 31 -18.87 -3.68 28.13
C SER A 31 -18.30 -5.07 28.44
N CYS A 32 -17.54 -5.63 27.51
CA CYS A 32 -16.88 -6.93 27.64
C CYS A 32 -15.39 -6.82 27.96
N ILE A 33 -14.84 -5.62 28.15
CA ILE A 33 -13.44 -5.41 28.53
C ILE A 33 -13.40 -5.00 30.00
N ASP A 34 -12.55 -5.66 30.78
CA ASP A 34 -12.31 -5.26 32.17
C ASP A 34 -11.45 -3.98 32.22
N ASP A 35 -11.93 -2.95 32.92
CA ASP A 35 -11.25 -1.65 32.97
C ASP A 35 -9.91 -1.66 33.73
N GLN A 36 -9.62 -2.72 34.50
CA GLN A 36 -8.37 -2.85 35.27
C GLN A 36 -7.37 -3.78 34.60
N SER A 37 -7.79 -4.99 34.21
CA SER A 37 -6.92 -5.97 33.56
C SER A 37 -6.80 -5.76 32.05
N LEU A 38 -7.72 -5.00 31.44
CA LEU A 38 -7.86 -4.82 30.00
C LEU A 38 -8.13 -6.14 29.25
N GLU A 39 -8.50 -7.20 29.97
CA GLU A 39 -8.85 -8.48 29.37
C GLU A 39 -10.25 -8.45 28.74
N TYR A 40 -10.37 -9.04 27.55
CA TYR A 40 -11.63 -9.14 26.84
C TYR A 40 -12.34 -10.46 27.14
N HIS A 41 -13.57 -10.36 27.66
CA HIS A 41 -14.44 -11.49 27.97
C HIS A 41 -15.79 -11.37 27.25
N ALA A 42 -15.94 -12.08 26.13
CA ALA A 42 -17.17 -12.04 25.35
C ALA A 42 -18.43 -12.61 26.06
N GLY A 43 -18.24 -13.33 27.17
CA GLY A 43 -19.31 -14.03 27.89
C GLY A 43 -19.75 -15.34 27.24
N GLN A 44 -20.30 -16.25 28.06
CA GLN A 44 -20.65 -17.61 27.62
C GLN A 44 -21.73 -17.64 26.53
N ALA A 45 -22.69 -16.70 26.57
CA ALA A 45 -23.76 -16.62 25.58
C ALA A 45 -23.22 -16.29 24.18
N ALA A 46 -22.29 -15.33 24.06
CA ALA A 46 -21.69 -14.96 22.78
C ALA A 46 -20.81 -16.09 22.23
N VAL A 47 -20.03 -16.73 23.12
CA VAL A 47 -19.20 -17.90 22.79
C VAL A 47 -20.06 -19.04 22.25
N ALA A 48 -21.15 -19.39 22.94
CA ALA A 48 -22.08 -20.43 22.52
C ALA A 48 -22.77 -20.08 21.20
N HIS A 49 -23.20 -18.82 21.03
CA HIS A 49 -23.82 -18.36 19.78
C HIS A 49 -22.86 -18.45 18.59
N PHE A 50 -21.61 -18.04 18.78
CA PHE A 50 -20.58 -18.13 17.74
C PHE A 50 -20.33 -19.59 17.33
N GLN A 51 -20.15 -20.48 18.30
CA GLN A 51 -19.92 -21.91 18.06
C GLN A 51 -21.12 -22.55 17.35
N GLN A 52 -22.35 -22.23 17.77
CA GLN A 52 -23.56 -22.73 17.13
C GLN A 52 -23.68 -22.27 15.67
N LYS A 53 -23.38 -21.00 15.38
CA LYS A 53 -23.52 -20.44 14.04
C LYS A 53 -22.42 -20.84 13.08
N THR A 54 -21.18 -20.95 13.56
CA THR A 54 -20.01 -21.16 12.71
C THR A 54 -19.53 -22.61 12.69
N GLY A 55 -19.87 -23.40 13.72
CA GLY A 55 -19.28 -24.71 13.97
C GLY A 55 -17.80 -24.64 14.36
N LEU A 56 -17.25 -23.45 14.63
CA LEU A 56 -15.85 -23.24 14.97
C LEU A 56 -15.69 -22.93 16.47
N PRO A 57 -14.60 -23.40 17.11
CA PRO A 57 -14.24 -22.96 18.45
C PRO A 57 -14.04 -21.44 18.51
N TRP A 58 -14.47 -20.83 19.62
CA TRP A 58 -14.27 -19.40 19.88
C TRP A 58 -12.79 -19.01 19.92
N ASP A 59 -12.00 -19.83 20.60
CA ASP A 59 -10.54 -19.72 20.62
C ASP A 59 -9.99 -20.38 19.36
N ASN A 60 -9.38 -19.58 18.49
CA ASN A 60 -8.83 -20.03 17.21
C ASN A 60 -7.68 -21.03 17.40
N LEU A 61 -6.98 -21.04 18.54
CA LEU A 61 -5.93 -22.01 18.85
C LEU A 61 -6.49 -23.43 19.08
N LYS A 62 -7.80 -23.54 19.36
CA LYS A 62 -8.51 -24.82 19.52
C LYS A 62 -9.11 -25.35 18.21
N CYS A 63 -8.93 -24.64 17.10
CA CYS A 63 -9.43 -25.07 15.80
C CYS A 63 -8.77 -26.37 15.31
N SER A 64 -9.48 -27.10 14.44
CA SER A 64 -8.95 -28.31 13.79
C SER A 64 -7.63 -28.02 13.06
N SER A 65 -6.64 -28.91 13.23
CA SER A 65 -5.37 -28.88 12.48
C SER A 65 -5.54 -29.20 10.99
N LYS A 66 -6.72 -29.62 10.57
CA LYS A 66 -7.09 -29.85 9.17
C LYS A 66 -8.16 -28.87 8.69
N LYS A 67 -8.05 -28.51 7.42
CA LYS A 67 -8.97 -27.67 6.67
C LYS A 67 -9.80 -28.50 5.67
N PRO A 68 -11.14 -28.35 5.65
CA PRO A 68 -11.97 -28.89 4.58
C PRO A 68 -11.76 -28.11 3.28
N LEU A 69 -11.75 -28.82 2.14
CA LEU A 69 -11.52 -28.29 0.82
C LEU A 69 -12.35 -29.07 -0.22
N SER A 70 -12.89 -28.37 -1.21
CA SER A 70 -13.58 -28.99 -2.35
C SER A 70 -12.68 -29.06 -3.57
N CYS A 71 -12.59 -30.21 -4.22
CA CYS A 71 -11.78 -30.38 -5.44
C CYS A 71 -12.30 -29.47 -6.57
N PRO A 72 -11.46 -28.59 -7.16
CA PRO A 72 -11.90 -27.70 -8.25
C PRO A 72 -12.47 -28.42 -9.48
N SER A 73 -11.97 -29.62 -9.79
CA SER A 73 -12.40 -30.45 -10.92
C SER A 73 -13.68 -31.23 -10.60
N CYS A 74 -13.61 -32.25 -9.73
CA CYS A 74 -14.74 -33.17 -9.49
C CYS A 74 -15.68 -32.79 -8.34
N LYS A 75 -15.41 -31.69 -7.61
CA LYS A 75 -16.17 -31.22 -6.44
C LYS A 75 -16.21 -32.19 -5.25
N HIS A 76 -15.39 -33.24 -5.25
CA HIS A 76 -15.22 -34.11 -4.09
C HIS A 76 -14.64 -33.33 -2.90
N GLU A 77 -15.29 -33.45 -1.74
CA GLU A 77 -14.83 -32.87 -0.48
C GLU A 77 -13.67 -33.69 0.10
N LEU A 78 -12.60 -33.01 0.49
CA LEU A 78 -11.41 -33.60 1.10
C LEU A 78 -10.91 -32.75 2.26
N SER A 79 -10.05 -33.32 3.09
CA SER A 79 -9.44 -32.63 4.22
C SER A 79 -7.92 -32.60 4.06
N VAL A 80 -7.30 -31.44 4.30
CA VAL A 80 -5.87 -31.21 4.18
C VAL A 80 -5.32 -30.59 5.47
N PRO A 81 -4.07 -30.86 5.88
CA PRO A 81 -3.49 -30.16 7.03
C PRO A 81 -3.40 -28.66 6.76
N TRP A 82 -3.53 -27.83 7.80
CA TRP A 82 -3.34 -26.39 7.68
C TRP A 82 -1.89 -26.03 7.36
N THR A 83 -0.93 -26.58 8.09
CA THR A 83 0.50 -26.43 7.81
C THR A 83 1.19 -27.73 8.20
N GLU A 84 2.27 -28.08 7.51
CA GLU A 84 3.14 -29.16 7.95
C GLU A 84 4.19 -28.68 8.98
N ALA A 85 4.43 -27.37 9.04
CA ALA A 85 5.27 -26.69 10.03
C ALA A 85 6.65 -27.34 10.27
N GLN A 86 7.24 -27.95 9.23
CA GLN A 86 8.56 -28.53 9.31
C GLN A 86 9.60 -27.46 9.01
N ILE A 87 10.35 -27.05 10.03
CA ILE A 87 11.45 -26.08 9.91
C ILE A 87 12.75 -26.85 9.64
N SER A 88 13.37 -26.64 8.48
CA SER A 88 14.72 -27.12 8.16
C SER A 88 15.77 -26.02 8.23
N ALA A 89 17.02 -26.38 8.55
CA ALA A 89 18.17 -25.51 8.32
C ALA A 89 18.72 -25.76 6.91
N PRO A 90 19.13 -24.72 6.15
CA PRO A 90 19.22 -23.29 6.52
C PRO A 90 17.85 -22.58 6.58
N VAL A 91 17.73 -21.52 7.39
CA VAL A 91 16.46 -20.78 7.63
C VAL A 91 15.80 -20.30 6.33
N ASP A 92 16.59 -19.91 5.33
CA ASP A 92 16.08 -19.46 4.02
C ASP A 92 15.24 -20.54 3.32
N GLU A 93 15.55 -21.83 3.57
CA GLU A 93 14.88 -23.00 3.00
C GLU A 93 13.86 -23.63 3.96
N ALA A 94 13.67 -23.05 5.15
CA ALA A 94 12.96 -23.67 6.27
C ALA A 94 11.55 -24.18 5.97
N PHE A 95 10.88 -23.64 4.95
CA PHE A 95 9.49 -23.98 4.62
C PHE A 95 9.31 -24.54 3.21
N GLU A 96 10.40 -24.78 2.47
CA GLU A 96 10.32 -25.17 1.06
C GLU A 96 9.66 -26.54 0.86
N ASN A 97 9.76 -27.43 1.85
CA ASN A 97 9.20 -28.77 1.77
C ASN A 97 7.78 -28.88 2.34
N CYS A 98 7.26 -27.84 2.99
CA CYS A 98 5.92 -27.86 3.56
C CYS A 98 4.84 -27.80 2.46
N ARG A 99 3.81 -28.66 2.57
CA ARG A 99 2.73 -28.84 1.58
C ARG A 99 1.32 -28.68 2.16
N GLY A 100 1.18 -28.20 3.40
CA GLY A 100 -0.11 -27.85 4.00
C GLY A 100 -0.79 -26.65 3.34
N PHE A 101 -2.06 -26.43 3.65
CA PHE A 101 -2.89 -25.42 3.01
C PHE A 101 -2.36 -23.99 3.14
N ALA A 102 -1.86 -23.62 4.32
CA ALA A 102 -1.27 -22.32 4.60
C ALA A 102 0.20 -22.23 4.17
N ASP A 103 0.80 -23.31 3.68
CA ASP A 103 2.20 -23.31 3.24
C ASP A 103 2.32 -22.77 1.82
N LYS A 104 3.47 -22.14 1.50
CA LYS A 104 3.77 -21.57 0.18
C LYS A 104 3.55 -22.56 -0.96
N ASN A 105 4.01 -23.79 -0.75
CA ASN A 105 4.06 -24.83 -1.77
C ASN A 105 2.90 -25.83 -1.69
N PHE A 106 1.74 -25.40 -1.16
CA PHE A 106 0.55 -26.24 -1.03
C PHE A 106 0.27 -27.10 -2.29
N GLN A 107 0.19 -28.41 -2.08
CA GLN A 107 -0.05 -29.38 -3.16
C GLN A 107 -0.80 -30.59 -2.61
N LYS A 108 -1.94 -30.93 -3.23
CA LYS A 108 -2.70 -32.12 -2.87
C LYS A 108 -3.35 -32.76 -4.09
N LYS A 109 -3.11 -34.05 -4.30
CA LYS A 109 -3.84 -34.83 -5.34
C LYS A 109 -5.22 -35.24 -4.82
N CYS A 110 -6.25 -34.98 -5.62
CA CYS A 110 -7.60 -35.44 -5.35
C CYS A 110 -7.63 -36.99 -5.30
N PRO A 111 -8.22 -37.61 -4.27
CA PRO A 111 -8.26 -39.08 -4.19
C PRO A 111 -9.09 -39.71 -5.32
N VAL A 112 -10.12 -38.99 -5.81
CA VAL A 112 -11.07 -39.46 -6.83
C VAL A 112 -10.56 -39.22 -8.25
N CYS A 113 -10.49 -37.95 -8.68
CA CYS A 113 -10.14 -37.61 -10.07
C CYS A 113 -8.64 -37.41 -10.32
N LYS A 114 -7.80 -37.58 -9.30
CA LYS A 114 -6.33 -37.36 -9.34
C LYS A 114 -5.87 -35.94 -9.70
N PHE A 115 -6.80 -35.01 -9.91
CA PHE A 115 -6.52 -33.59 -10.13
C PHE A 115 -5.61 -33.03 -9.03
N GLU A 116 -4.59 -32.29 -9.45
CA GLU A 116 -3.63 -31.66 -8.57
C GLU A 116 -4.15 -30.30 -8.08
N ILE A 117 -4.37 -30.20 -6.77
CA ILE A 117 -4.89 -29.01 -6.12
C ILE A 117 -3.72 -28.22 -5.54
N THR A 118 -3.54 -27.00 -6.04
CA THR A 118 -2.55 -26.02 -5.58
C THR A 118 -3.20 -24.66 -5.36
N HIS A 119 -2.50 -23.71 -4.73
CA HIS A 119 -2.96 -22.32 -4.60
C HIS A 119 -3.36 -21.70 -5.93
N GLU A 120 -2.60 -21.94 -7.00
CA GLU A 120 -2.90 -21.40 -8.34
C GLU A 120 -4.20 -21.97 -8.93
N THR A 121 -4.46 -23.27 -8.74
CA THR A 121 -5.72 -23.88 -9.18
C THR A 121 -6.93 -23.34 -8.40
N LEU A 122 -6.76 -23.04 -7.11
CA LEU A 122 -7.82 -22.45 -6.29
C LEU A 122 -8.11 -20.99 -6.70
N LYS A 123 -7.08 -20.19 -6.97
CA LYS A 123 -7.22 -18.83 -7.51
C LYS A 123 -7.95 -18.83 -8.86
N THR A 124 -7.62 -19.79 -9.73
CA THR A 124 -8.26 -19.96 -11.04
C THR A 124 -9.74 -20.37 -10.90
N GLU A 125 -10.06 -21.31 -10.01
CA GLU A 125 -11.47 -21.69 -9.77
C GLU A 125 -12.27 -20.55 -9.13
N LYS A 126 -11.67 -19.72 -8.28
CA LYS A 126 -12.31 -18.48 -7.78
C LYS A 126 -12.71 -17.56 -8.95
N PHE A 127 -11.80 -17.31 -9.89
CA PHE A 127 -12.11 -16.52 -11.09
C PHE A 127 -13.24 -17.15 -11.91
N ARG A 128 -13.18 -18.47 -12.15
CA ARG A 128 -14.23 -19.21 -12.89
C ARG A 128 -15.60 -19.08 -12.20
N LYS A 129 -15.65 -19.23 -10.88
CA LYS A 129 -16.87 -19.06 -10.09
C LYS A 129 -17.46 -17.67 -10.26
N ASP A 130 -16.62 -16.63 -10.24
CA ASP A 130 -17.07 -15.25 -10.44
C ASP A 130 -17.57 -15.00 -11.87
N VAL A 131 -16.91 -15.57 -12.89
CA VAL A 131 -17.41 -15.51 -14.28
C VAL A 131 -18.74 -16.24 -14.43
N ARG A 132 -18.91 -17.42 -13.82
CA ARG A 132 -20.19 -18.15 -13.83
C ARG A 132 -21.29 -17.32 -13.14
N ALA A 133 -21.00 -16.72 -11.98
CA ALA A 133 -21.96 -15.87 -11.27
C ALA A 133 -22.34 -14.62 -12.08
N PHE A 134 -21.39 -14.02 -12.80
CA PHE A 134 -21.65 -12.93 -13.73
C PHE A 134 -22.63 -13.34 -14.84
N TRP A 135 -22.46 -14.51 -15.45
CA TRP A 135 -23.36 -14.99 -16.51
C TRP A 135 -24.72 -15.48 -16.01
N ALA A 136 -24.76 -16.10 -14.83
CA ALA A 136 -25.98 -16.68 -14.28
C ALA A 136 -26.89 -15.66 -13.59
N SER A 137 -26.31 -14.58 -13.04
CA SER A 137 -27.05 -13.66 -12.16
C SER A 137 -26.60 -12.20 -12.28
N ASP A 138 -25.87 -11.83 -13.34
CA ASP A 138 -25.35 -10.48 -13.59
C ASP A 138 -24.54 -9.88 -12.41
N VAL A 139 -23.97 -10.75 -11.56
CA VAL A 139 -23.12 -10.33 -10.43
C VAL A 139 -21.82 -9.73 -10.99
N PRO A 140 -21.55 -8.43 -10.83
CA PRO A 140 -20.37 -7.79 -11.43
C PRO A 140 -19.07 -8.46 -11.00
N MET A 141 -18.07 -8.50 -11.88
CA MET A 141 -16.74 -9.00 -11.50
C MET A 141 -16.16 -8.17 -10.34
N PRO A 142 -15.46 -8.80 -9.38
CA PRO A 142 -14.73 -8.09 -8.34
C PRO A 142 -13.83 -6.97 -8.91
N GLY A 143 -13.66 -5.88 -8.16
CA GLY A 143 -12.91 -4.70 -8.56
C GLY A 143 -13.66 -3.76 -9.52
N THR A 144 -14.96 -3.95 -9.75
CA THR A 144 -15.74 -3.10 -10.69
C THR A 144 -16.86 -2.27 -10.04
N PHE A 145 -17.01 -2.33 -8.72
CA PHE A 145 -18.12 -1.72 -7.98
C PHE A 145 -18.00 -0.21 -7.74
N TYR A 146 -16.80 0.35 -7.92
CA TYR A 146 -16.52 1.77 -7.70
C TYR A 146 -15.55 2.33 -8.76
N ASP A 147 -15.54 3.64 -8.96
CA ASP A 147 -14.62 4.29 -9.90
C ASP A 147 -13.21 4.50 -9.31
N VAL A 148 -12.33 5.24 -9.97
CA VAL A 148 -10.97 5.50 -9.46
C VAL A 148 -10.93 6.34 -8.18
N ARG A 149 -12.07 6.90 -7.77
CA ARG A 149 -12.22 7.72 -6.56
C ARG A 149 -12.84 6.94 -5.41
N GLY A 150 -13.15 5.66 -5.61
CA GLY A 150 -13.79 4.83 -4.59
C GLY A 150 -15.29 5.03 -4.46
N VAL A 151 -15.92 5.84 -5.31
CA VAL A 151 -17.34 6.13 -5.22
C VAL A 151 -18.10 5.19 -6.16
N PRO A 152 -19.08 4.39 -5.66
CA PRO A 152 -19.96 3.60 -6.51
C PRO A 152 -20.76 4.48 -7.47
N LYS A 153 -20.99 3.98 -8.69
CA LYS A 153 -21.80 4.68 -9.70
C LYS A 153 -22.77 3.73 -10.36
N ALA A 154 -24.00 4.21 -10.56
CA ALA A 154 -25.01 3.46 -11.29
C ALA A 154 -24.54 3.15 -12.73
N ALA A 155 -24.81 1.92 -13.18
CA ALA A 155 -24.44 1.42 -14.49
C ALA A 155 -25.34 1.94 -15.64
N THR A 156 -26.31 2.82 -15.34
CA THR A 156 -27.32 3.33 -16.29
C THR A 156 -26.77 4.27 -17.37
N ILE A 157 -25.46 4.55 -17.36
CA ILE A 157 -24.83 5.48 -18.29
C ILE A 157 -24.33 4.75 -19.54
N SER A 158 -24.87 5.11 -20.71
CA SER A 158 -24.57 4.45 -22.00
C SER A 158 -23.15 4.70 -22.52
N SER A 159 -22.56 5.88 -22.27
CA SER A 159 -21.27 6.27 -22.86
C SER A 159 -20.07 5.54 -22.24
N ARG A 160 -19.22 4.90 -23.07
CA ARG A 160 -17.92 4.32 -22.67
C ARG A 160 -17.09 5.25 -21.76
N LYS A 161 -16.99 6.54 -22.08
CA LYS A 161 -16.21 7.52 -21.31
C LYS A 161 -16.66 7.63 -19.84
N LYS A 162 -17.95 7.41 -19.59
CA LYS A 162 -18.56 7.53 -18.25
C LYS A 162 -18.62 6.18 -17.50
N ARG A 163 -18.41 5.05 -18.19
CA ARG A 163 -18.49 3.67 -17.63
C ARG A 163 -17.15 2.91 -17.65
N GLN A 164 -16.04 3.63 -17.52
CA GLN A 164 -14.69 3.03 -17.60
C GLN A 164 -14.43 1.98 -16.53
N SER A 165 -14.96 2.15 -15.31
CA SER A 165 -14.84 1.17 -14.22
C SER A 165 -15.50 -0.19 -14.51
N LEU A 166 -16.47 -0.22 -15.42
CA LEU A 166 -17.20 -1.43 -15.83
C LEU A 166 -16.51 -2.16 -16.99
N PHE A 167 -15.35 -1.69 -17.46
CA PHE A 167 -14.62 -2.34 -18.54
C PHE A 167 -14.41 -3.85 -18.33
N PRO A 168 -14.01 -4.34 -17.13
CA PRO A 168 -13.81 -5.77 -16.95
C PRO A 168 -15.10 -6.58 -17.14
N ASN A 169 -16.24 -6.08 -16.66
CA ASN A 169 -17.55 -6.72 -16.89
C ASN A 169 -17.89 -6.81 -18.39
N ARG A 170 -17.63 -5.74 -19.15
CA ARG A 170 -17.87 -5.72 -20.60
C ARG A 170 -16.93 -6.67 -21.35
N LEU A 171 -15.68 -6.77 -20.90
CA LEU A 171 -14.71 -7.72 -21.42
C LEU A 171 -15.19 -9.16 -21.18
N ILE A 172 -15.53 -9.51 -19.93
CA ILE A 172 -16.02 -10.85 -19.57
C ILE A 172 -17.35 -11.18 -20.26
N LYS A 173 -18.23 -10.20 -20.48
CA LYS A 173 -19.43 -10.41 -21.29
C LYS A 173 -19.12 -10.82 -22.74
N ALA A 174 -18.03 -10.31 -23.32
CA ALA A 174 -17.66 -10.63 -24.70
C ALA A 174 -16.88 -11.95 -24.85
N ILE A 175 -16.12 -12.36 -23.83
CA ILE A 175 -15.18 -13.50 -23.95
C ILE A 175 -15.37 -14.58 -22.88
N GLY A 176 -16.25 -14.39 -21.90
CA GLY A 176 -16.33 -15.22 -20.70
C GLY A 176 -16.67 -16.69 -20.97
N THR A 177 -17.54 -16.98 -21.93
CA THR A 177 -17.89 -18.35 -22.32
C THR A 177 -16.69 -19.11 -22.90
N ILE A 178 -15.92 -18.45 -23.78
CA ILE A 178 -14.67 -18.98 -24.34
C ILE A 178 -13.63 -19.18 -23.23
N PHE A 179 -13.59 -18.28 -22.23
CA PHE A 179 -12.68 -18.44 -21.10
C PHE A 179 -13.06 -19.59 -20.19
N LEU A 180 -14.35 -19.82 -19.93
CA LEU A 180 -14.81 -20.94 -19.11
C LEU A 180 -14.49 -22.29 -19.77
N SER A 181 -14.59 -22.40 -21.10
CA SER A 181 -14.20 -23.63 -21.79
C SER A 181 -12.70 -23.85 -21.81
N GLN A 182 -11.91 -22.78 -21.92
CA GLN A 182 -10.45 -22.89 -21.99
C GLN A 182 -9.81 -23.08 -20.60
N THR A 183 -10.35 -22.45 -19.55
CA THR A 183 -9.82 -22.60 -18.19
C THR A 183 -10.35 -23.85 -17.48
N ASP A 184 -10.75 -24.88 -18.23
CA ASP A 184 -11.26 -26.10 -17.60
C ASP A 184 -10.18 -26.75 -16.74
N PRO A 185 -10.46 -27.13 -15.47
CA PRO A 185 -9.50 -27.83 -14.62
C PRO A 185 -8.93 -29.12 -15.23
N THR A 186 -9.58 -29.71 -16.23
CA THR A 186 -9.06 -30.91 -16.92
C THR A 186 -8.10 -30.58 -18.07
N ASP A 187 -7.97 -29.31 -18.46
CA ASP A 187 -7.08 -28.85 -19.54
C ASP A 187 -5.69 -28.50 -18.97
N ASP A 188 -4.64 -29.06 -19.57
CA ASP A 188 -3.26 -28.89 -19.10
C ASP A 188 -2.67 -27.50 -19.40
N ASP A 189 -3.30 -26.73 -20.29
CA ASP A 189 -2.83 -25.42 -20.74
C ASP A 189 -2.98 -24.30 -19.67
N TRP A 190 -3.66 -24.56 -18.54
CA TRP A 190 -4.15 -23.53 -17.62
C TRP A 190 -3.84 -23.79 -16.14
N LYS A 191 -2.58 -23.60 -15.73
CA LYS A 191 -2.13 -23.91 -14.35
C LYS A 191 -1.71 -22.70 -13.50
N SER A 192 -1.82 -21.47 -14.00
CA SER A 192 -1.45 -20.27 -13.22
C SER A 192 -2.26 -19.02 -13.54
N MET A 193 -2.34 -18.11 -12.57
CA MET A 193 -2.89 -16.77 -12.74
C MET A 193 -2.12 -15.93 -13.76
N ALA A 194 -0.83 -16.20 -13.96
CA ALA A 194 -0.02 -15.57 -14.99
C ALA A 194 -0.48 -15.95 -16.41
N ALA A 195 -0.75 -17.24 -16.65
CA ALA A 195 -1.29 -17.70 -17.94
C ALA A 195 -2.68 -17.10 -18.22
N LEU A 196 -3.55 -17.06 -17.20
CA LEU A 196 -4.87 -16.45 -17.29
C LEU A 196 -4.78 -14.97 -17.66
N ARG A 197 -3.89 -14.23 -16.99
CA ARG A 197 -3.60 -12.82 -17.26
C ARG A 197 -3.15 -12.60 -18.71
N ASP A 198 -2.20 -13.40 -19.18
CA ASP A 198 -1.62 -13.23 -20.51
C ASP A 198 -2.66 -13.51 -21.61
N LYS A 199 -3.57 -14.46 -21.38
CA LYS A 199 -4.71 -14.64 -22.27
C LYS A 199 -5.64 -13.43 -22.26
N LEU A 200 -6.04 -12.92 -21.09
CA LEU A 200 -6.90 -11.73 -21.00
C LEU A 200 -6.25 -10.55 -21.74
N GLN A 201 -4.94 -10.34 -21.56
CA GLN A 201 -4.20 -9.32 -22.30
C GLN A 201 -4.21 -9.55 -23.81
N SER A 202 -4.04 -10.79 -24.28
CA SER A 202 -4.09 -11.12 -25.71
C SER A 202 -5.46 -10.75 -26.31
N ARG A 203 -6.55 -10.94 -25.55
CA ARG A 203 -7.89 -10.55 -25.98
C ARG A 203 -8.08 -9.04 -25.97
N ILE A 204 -7.52 -8.33 -24.98
CA ILE A 204 -7.52 -6.87 -24.94
C ILE A 204 -6.76 -6.27 -26.13
N LYS A 205 -5.71 -6.94 -26.63
CA LYS A 205 -4.96 -6.50 -27.81
C LYS A 205 -5.69 -6.78 -29.14
N SER A 206 -6.67 -7.69 -29.15
CA SER A 206 -7.44 -8.02 -30.35
C SER A 206 -8.42 -6.90 -30.69
N ARG A 207 -8.31 -6.34 -31.91
CA ARG A 207 -9.22 -5.27 -32.37
C ARG A 207 -10.66 -5.76 -32.47
N ASP A 208 -10.89 -7.00 -32.89
CA ASP A 208 -12.24 -7.55 -33.04
C ASP A 208 -12.94 -7.76 -31.70
N VAL A 209 -12.20 -8.25 -30.69
CA VAL A 209 -12.71 -8.32 -29.32
C VAL A 209 -13.03 -6.92 -28.81
N MET A 210 -12.11 -5.96 -28.97
CA MET A 210 -12.31 -4.62 -28.44
C MET A 210 -13.45 -3.85 -29.11
N ARG A 211 -13.75 -4.11 -30.39
CA ARG A 211 -14.96 -3.62 -31.07
C ARG A 211 -16.24 -4.22 -30.47
N ARG A 212 -16.25 -5.54 -30.18
CA ARG A 212 -17.40 -6.18 -29.51
C ARG A 212 -17.61 -5.68 -28.08
N VAL A 213 -16.53 -5.41 -27.35
CA VAL A 213 -16.57 -4.88 -25.97
C VAL A 213 -17.01 -3.40 -25.92
N ASN A 214 -16.72 -2.65 -26.98
CA ASN A 214 -16.98 -1.21 -27.09
C ASN A 214 -17.68 -0.87 -28.42
N PRO A 215 -18.90 -1.33 -28.65
CA PRO A 215 -19.61 -1.06 -29.90
C PRO A 215 -19.86 0.45 -30.11
N ASP A 216 -19.91 1.22 -29.03
CA ASP A 216 -20.13 2.66 -28.99
C ASP A 216 -18.86 3.52 -29.20
N SER A 217 -17.73 2.92 -29.62
CA SER A 217 -16.45 3.63 -29.70
C SER A 217 -15.53 3.12 -30.83
N GLY A 218 -15.06 4.02 -31.68
CA GLY A 218 -14.02 3.72 -32.70
C GLY A 218 -12.62 3.49 -32.13
N ILE A 219 -12.37 3.85 -30.86
CA ILE A 219 -11.09 3.65 -30.19
C ILE A 219 -11.00 2.20 -29.68
N SER A 220 -10.00 1.44 -30.13
CA SER A 220 -9.78 0.06 -29.65
C SER A 220 -8.81 -0.06 -28.46
N SER A 221 -8.08 1.01 -28.12
CA SER A 221 -7.17 1.04 -26.96
C SER A 221 -7.93 1.31 -25.66
N LEU A 222 -7.33 0.92 -24.53
CA LEU A 222 -7.90 1.17 -23.20
C LEU A 222 -7.68 2.61 -22.73
N PHE A 223 -8.72 3.21 -22.14
CA PHE A 223 -8.59 4.45 -21.38
C PHE A 223 -7.87 4.23 -20.05
N PRO A 224 -7.29 5.29 -19.44
CA PRO A 224 -6.57 5.18 -18.17
C PRO A 224 -7.38 4.52 -17.05
N GLU A 225 -8.66 4.87 -16.85
CA GLU A 225 -9.47 4.26 -15.78
C GLU A 225 -9.88 2.81 -16.11
N GLU A 226 -10.01 2.44 -17.39
CA GLU A 226 -10.24 1.05 -17.80
C GLU A 226 -9.03 0.17 -17.46
N LYS A 227 -7.81 0.70 -17.62
CA LYS A 227 -6.56 0.04 -17.20
C LYS A 227 -6.54 -0.18 -15.68
N VAL A 228 -6.95 0.84 -14.91
CA VAL A 228 -7.05 0.76 -13.44
C VAL A 228 -8.09 -0.29 -13.02
N ALA A 229 -9.28 -0.28 -13.63
CA ALA A 229 -10.35 -1.22 -13.32
C ALA A 229 -9.95 -2.68 -13.64
N PHE A 230 -9.30 -2.91 -14.78
CA PHE A 230 -8.80 -4.24 -15.15
C PHE A 230 -7.82 -4.79 -14.12
N ARG A 231 -6.86 -3.97 -13.67
CA ARG A 231 -5.89 -4.39 -12.65
C ARG A 231 -6.52 -4.65 -11.30
N ARG A 232 -7.45 -3.78 -10.89
CA ARG A 232 -8.15 -3.93 -9.63
C ARG A 232 -8.96 -5.23 -9.61
N MET A 233 -9.57 -5.62 -10.74
CA MET A 233 -10.17 -6.95 -10.87
C MET A 233 -9.11 -8.06 -10.73
N MET A 234 -8.01 -7.99 -11.49
CA MET A 234 -6.95 -9.00 -11.43
C MET A 234 -6.31 -9.15 -10.04
N ALA A 235 -6.18 -8.05 -9.29
CA ALA A 235 -5.67 -8.04 -7.93
C ALA A 235 -6.51 -8.90 -6.97
N ARG A 236 -7.81 -9.07 -7.24
CA ARG A 236 -8.70 -9.93 -6.42
C ARG A 236 -8.37 -11.42 -6.55
N TYR A 237 -7.48 -11.79 -7.46
CA TYR A 237 -7.13 -13.19 -7.75
C TYR A 237 -5.64 -13.47 -7.66
N TRP A 238 -4.76 -12.46 -7.73
CA TRP A 238 -3.32 -12.66 -7.96
C TRP A 238 -2.63 -13.46 -6.84
N ASP A 239 -3.03 -13.23 -5.60
CA ASP A 239 -2.50 -13.91 -4.40
C ASP A 239 -3.62 -14.19 -3.38
N ASN A 240 -4.83 -14.42 -3.89
CA ASN A 240 -6.00 -14.53 -3.05
C ASN A 240 -7.03 -15.49 -3.66
N HIS A 241 -7.20 -16.63 -3.00
CA HIS A 241 -8.22 -17.63 -3.32
C HIS A 241 -9.44 -17.55 -2.39
N THR A 242 -9.45 -16.64 -1.41
CA THR A 242 -10.54 -16.47 -0.44
C THR A 242 -11.70 -15.71 -1.08
N PRO A 243 -12.93 -15.74 -0.53
CA PRO A 243 -14.05 -14.98 -1.09
C PRO A 243 -13.90 -13.46 -0.94
N PHE A 244 -13.01 -12.98 -0.07
CA PHE A 244 -12.81 -11.57 0.20
C PHE A 244 -11.90 -10.92 -0.85
N ALA A 245 -12.10 -9.64 -1.09
CA ALA A 245 -11.31 -8.91 -2.08
C ALA A 245 -9.91 -8.50 -1.56
N LEU A 246 -9.66 -8.60 -0.26
CA LEU A 246 -8.36 -8.41 0.41
C LEU A 246 -7.73 -9.76 0.78
N ASP A 247 -6.41 -9.88 0.66
CA ASP A 247 -5.67 -10.98 1.31
C ASP A 247 -5.66 -10.76 2.83
N LEU A 248 -6.53 -11.48 3.53
CA LEU A 248 -6.67 -11.35 4.98
C LEU A 248 -5.42 -11.83 5.74
N VAL A 249 -4.63 -12.77 5.21
CA VAL A 249 -3.47 -13.29 5.93
C VAL A 249 -2.42 -12.19 6.05
N GLY A 250 -2.00 -11.60 4.93
CA GLY A 250 -1.06 -10.49 4.94
C GLY A 250 -1.60 -9.27 5.69
N ALA A 251 -2.90 -8.99 5.57
CA ALA A 251 -3.51 -7.84 6.25
C ALA A 251 -3.54 -8.01 7.78
N VAL A 252 -3.85 -9.20 8.30
CA VAL A 252 -3.81 -9.50 9.75
C VAL A 252 -2.39 -9.41 10.30
N ILE A 253 -1.38 -9.93 9.58
CA ILE A 253 0.02 -9.85 10.00
C ILE A 253 0.47 -8.39 10.13
N ARG A 254 0.19 -7.55 9.10
CA ARG A 254 0.52 -6.12 9.14
C ARG A 254 -0.21 -5.39 10.26
N GLN A 255 -1.49 -5.72 10.48
CA GLN A 255 -2.25 -5.14 11.59
C GLN A 255 -1.69 -5.58 12.95
N GLY A 256 -1.22 -6.82 13.08
CA GLY A 256 -0.56 -7.31 14.30
C GLY A 256 0.68 -6.50 14.65
N THR A 257 1.52 -6.17 13.66
CA THR A 257 2.68 -5.27 13.86
C THR A 257 2.26 -3.88 14.34
N PHE A 258 1.14 -3.34 13.84
CA PHE A 258 0.61 -2.07 14.34
C PHE A 258 0.18 -2.20 15.81
N VAL A 259 -0.58 -3.24 16.16
CA VAL A 259 -1.05 -3.48 17.53
C VAL A 259 0.12 -3.60 18.50
N GLN A 260 1.15 -4.38 18.16
CA GLN A 260 2.35 -4.54 18.98
C GLN A 260 3.08 -3.21 19.21
N LYS A 261 3.18 -2.35 18.18
CA LYS A 261 3.79 -1.01 18.34
C LYS A 261 2.96 -0.12 19.26
N MET A 262 1.64 -0.19 19.18
CA MET A 262 0.75 0.59 20.05
C MET A 262 0.82 0.10 21.51
N ASP A 263 0.95 -1.21 21.70
CA ASP A 263 1.14 -1.84 23.02
C ASP A 263 2.47 -1.44 23.65
N ASN A 264 3.58 -1.52 22.90
CA ASN A 264 4.91 -1.09 23.39
C ASN A 264 4.98 0.38 23.79
N ILE A 265 4.17 1.25 23.16
CA ILE A 265 4.06 2.67 23.54
C ILE A 265 3.28 2.84 24.86
N ASP A 266 2.38 1.91 25.16
CA ASP A 266 1.65 1.80 26.42
C ASP A 266 0.80 3.03 26.81
N TRP A 267 0.04 3.59 25.86
CA TRP A 267 -0.85 4.73 26.16
C TRP A 267 -2.02 4.41 27.09
N LEU A 268 -2.47 3.15 27.12
CA LEU A 268 -3.64 2.74 27.89
C LEU A 268 -3.42 2.92 29.39
N HIS A 269 -2.19 2.72 29.87
CA HIS A 269 -1.83 2.93 31.27
C HIS A 269 -1.39 4.36 31.60
N SER A 270 -1.44 5.30 30.63
CA SER A 270 -1.09 6.69 30.87
C SER A 270 -2.16 7.41 31.71
N PRO A 271 -1.79 8.13 32.80
CA PRO A 271 -2.74 8.93 33.57
C PRO A 271 -3.34 10.10 32.77
N THR A 272 -2.79 10.38 31.58
CA THR A 272 -3.23 11.48 30.70
C THR A 272 -3.93 11.01 29.43
N VAL A 273 -4.34 9.73 29.35
CA VAL A 273 -4.91 9.10 28.15
C VAL A 273 -6.01 9.94 27.47
N LYS A 274 -6.89 10.58 28.23
CA LYS A 274 -7.95 11.46 27.69
C LYS A 274 -7.40 12.69 26.96
N ALA A 275 -6.43 13.37 27.56
CA ALA A 275 -5.78 14.51 26.93
C ALA A 275 -4.96 14.10 25.70
N THR A 276 -4.34 12.90 25.74
CA THR A 276 -3.67 12.30 24.58
C THR A 276 -4.66 12.03 23.44
N MET A 277 -5.84 11.48 23.74
CA MET A 277 -6.91 11.27 22.77
C MET A 277 -7.39 12.58 22.14
N ASP A 278 -7.62 13.64 22.92
CA ASP A 278 -8.04 14.95 22.39
C ASP A 278 -7.02 15.54 21.42
N ARG A 279 -5.72 15.46 21.77
CA ARG A 279 -4.62 15.90 20.90
C ARG A 279 -4.58 15.09 19.60
N LEU A 280 -4.71 13.77 19.71
CA LEU A 280 -4.67 12.82 18.61
C LEU A 280 -5.82 13.07 17.63
N ILE A 281 -7.04 13.29 18.12
CA ILE A 281 -8.23 13.59 17.29
C ILE A 281 -8.02 14.89 16.52
N LYS A 282 -7.55 15.97 17.17
CA LYS A 282 -7.25 17.24 16.49
C LYS A 282 -6.18 17.07 15.40
N LYS A 283 -5.14 16.29 15.68
CA LYS A 283 -4.10 15.98 14.70
C LYS A 283 -4.65 15.16 13.53
N TYR A 284 -5.56 14.22 13.79
CA TYR A 284 -6.27 13.44 12.77
C TYR A 284 -7.15 14.32 11.87
N GLU A 285 -7.85 15.31 12.41
CA GLU A 285 -8.65 16.26 11.61
C GLU A 285 -7.77 17.01 10.58
N VAL A 286 -6.62 17.53 11.03
CA VAL A 286 -5.64 18.19 10.15
C VAL A 286 -5.09 17.20 9.11
N PHE A 287 -4.75 15.97 9.52
CA PHE A 287 -4.30 14.93 8.59
C PHE A 287 -5.35 14.62 7.52
N PHE A 288 -6.62 14.51 7.90
CA PHE A 288 -7.71 14.29 6.97
C PHE A 288 -7.88 15.46 6.00
N GLN A 289 -7.75 16.69 6.49
CA GLN A 289 -7.75 17.90 5.66
C GLN A 289 -6.61 17.89 4.63
N ILE A 290 -5.41 17.45 5.01
CA ILE A 290 -4.27 17.27 4.07
C ILE A 290 -4.66 16.33 2.93
N MET A 291 -5.24 15.16 3.25
CA MET A 291 -5.70 14.19 2.25
C MET A 291 -6.80 14.76 1.34
N ALA A 292 -7.75 15.49 1.92
CA ALA A 292 -8.88 16.05 1.19
C ALA A 292 -8.46 17.17 0.22
N GLN A 293 -7.52 18.03 0.61
CA GLN A 293 -6.99 19.11 -0.23
C GLN A 293 -6.02 18.62 -1.32
N ASN A 294 -5.39 17.47 -1.11
CA ASN A 294 -4.32 16.96 -1.98
C ASN A 294 -4.64 15.55 -2.48
N PRO A 295 -5.74 15.34 -3.25
CA PRO A 295 -6.22 14.01 -3.63
C PRO A 295 -5.26 13.20 -4.53
N ARG A 296 -4.18 13.83 -5.01
CA ARG A 296 -3.14 13.24 -5.85
C ARG A 296 -1.89 12.81 -5.07
N ASN A 297 -1.76 13.23 -3.81
CA ASN A 297 -0.61 12.92 -2.98
C ASN A 297 -0.99 11.87 -1.93
N MET A 298 -0.02 11.05 -1.54
CA MET A 298 -0.19 10.07 -0.45
C MET A 298 0.21 10.75 0.86
N ALA A 299 -0.76 10.93 1.75
CA ALA A 299 -0.48 11.30 3.12
C ALA A 299 -0.16 10.04 3.94
N VAL A 300 0.79 10.13 4.87
CA VAL A 300 1.22 9.00 5.70
C VAL A 300 1.00 9.36 7.18
N PRO A 301 0.23 8.54 7.91
CA PRO A 301 -0.09 8.82 9.31
C PRO A 301 1.12 8.56 10.22
N THR A 302 1.19 9.26 11.34
CA THR A 302 1.90 8.78 12.53
C THR A 302 1.04 7.74 13.27
N LEU A 303 1.62 6.94 14.18
CA LEU A 303 0.92 5.87 14.90
C LEU A 303 -0.36 6.34 15.63
N ASP A 304 -0.30 7.51 16.28
CA ASP A 304 -1.46 8.18 16.90
C ASP A 304 -2.56 8.52 15.88
N VAL A 305 -2.19 9.16 14.77
CA VAL A 305 -3.14 9.51 13.71
C VAL A 305 -3.78 8.28 13.08
N ASP A 306 -2.99 7.22 12.89
CA ASP A 306 -3.46 5.96 12.30
C ASP A 306 -4.43 5.24 13.23
N LEU A 307 -4.20 5.29 14.55
CA LEU A 307 -5.15 4.77 15.53
C LEU A 307 -6.52 5.45 15.42
N ALA A 308 -6.56 6.79 15.36
CA ALA A 308 -7.82 7.51 15.12
C ALA A 308 -8.44 7.13 13.77
N TRP A 309 -7.62 6.98 12.74
CA TRP A 309 -8.11 6.66 11.41
C TRP A 309 -8.73 5.27 11.34
N HIS A 310 -8.08 4.25 11.88
CA HIS A 310 -8.63 2.90 12.01
C HIS A 310 -9.92 2.89 12.86
N THR A 311 -9.97 3.69 13.92
CA THR A 311 -11.16 3.85 14.77
C THR A 311 -12.33 4.46 13.98
N HIS A 312 -12.10 5.54 13.23
CA HIS A 312 -13.14 6.16 12.40
C HIS A 312 -13.63 5.20 11.30
N GLN A 313 -12.71 4.44 10.70
CA GLN A 313 -13.02 3.41 9.71
C GLN A 313 -13.96 2.33 10.26
N LEU A 314 -13.95 2.05 11.56
CA LEU A 314 -14.90 1.11 12.17
C LEU A 314 -16.37 1.61 12.17
N SER A 315 -16.64 2.81 11.68
CA SER A 315 -17.97 3.29 11.27
C SER A 315 -18.03 3.52 9.74
N PRO A 316 -18.17 2.47 8.92
CA PRO A 316 -17.89 2.54 7.47
C PRO A 316 -18.78 3.53 6.72
N SER A 317 -20.07 3.59 7.06
CA SER A 317 -21.04 4.53 6.48
C SER A 317 -20.68 5.98 6.77
N ARG A 318 -20.43 6.31 8.05
CA ARG A 318 -20.02 7.64 8.50
C ARG A 318 -18.68 8.06 7.91
N TYR A 319 -17.72 7.12 7.84
CA TYR A 319 -16.41 7.36 7.25
C TYR A 319 -16.51 7.67 5.74
N PHE A 320 -17.39 6.97 5.02
CA PHE A 320 -17.70 7.26 3.61
C PHE A 320 -18.28 8.67 3.44
N ASP A 321 -19.30 9.01 4.23
CA ASP A 321 -19.95 10.32 4.16
C ASP A 321 -18.98 11.44 4.48
N TYR A 322 -18.18 11.29 5.53
CA TYR A 322 -17.15 12.25 5.92
C TYR A 322 -16.09 12.43 4.82
N SER A 323 -15.62 11.34 4.21
CA SER A 323 -14.69 11.38 3.08
C SER A 323 -15.25 12.17 1.90
N VAL A 324 -16.46 11.84 1.48
CA VAL A 324 -17.13 12.45 0.33
C VAL A 324 -17.45 13.92 0.59
N PHE A 325 -17.94 14.24 1.78
CA PHE A 325 -18.28 15.59 2.19
C PHE A 325 -17.03 16.48 2.23
N THR A 326 -16.00 16.09 2.99
CA THR A 326 -14.80 16.90 3.19
C THR A 326 -14.01 17.08 1.88
N THR A 327 -13.95 16.06 1.03
CA THR A 327 -13.30 16.19 -0.28
C THR A 327 -14.05 17.12 -1.24
N ARG A 328 -15.38 17.19 -1.15
CA ARG A 328 -16.19 18.15 -1.93
C ARG A 328 -15.98 19.61 -1.48
N GLN A 329 -15.63 19.84 -0.22
CA GLN A 329 -15.33 21.20 0.27
C GLN A 329 -14.03 21.76 -0.33
N HIS A 330 -13.09 20.88 -0.70
CA HIS A 330 -11.77 21.29 -1.21
C HIS A 330 -11.56 21.01 -2.69
N THR A 331 -12.37 20.13 -3.29
CA THR A 331 -12.22 19.69 -4.68
C THR A 331 -13.58 19.62 -5.36
N ARG A 332 -13.63 19.80 -6.69
CA ARG A 332 -14.89 19.72 -7.46
C ARG A 332 -15.49 18.30 -7.53
N VAL A 333 -14.85 17.31 -6.91
CA VAL A 333 -15.11 15.90 -7.17
C VAL A 333 -15.04 15.09 -5.88
N PRO A 334 -16.11 14.37 -5.50
CA PRO A 334 -16.08 13.55 -4.29
C PRO A 334 -15.08 12.40 -4.41
N LYS A 335 -14.37 12.11 -3.32
CA LYS A 335 -13.48 10.97 -3.20
C LYS A 335 -13.74 10.24 -1.89
N PHE A 336 -13.94 8.93 -1.98
CA PHE A 336 -13.93 8.08 -0.79
C PHE A 336 -12.46 7.81 -0.45
N ILE A 337 -11.95 8.37 0.65
CA ILE A 337 -10.53 8.29 0.99
C ILE A 337 -10.20 6.84 1.40
N ASP A 338 -9.16 6.30 0.80
CA ASP A 338 -8.72 4.92 1.05
C ASP A 338 -7.68 4.87 2.15
N HIS A 339 -7.53 3.70 2.75
CA HIS A 339 -6.37 3.34 3.57
C HIS A 339 -5.64 2.22 2.83
N ASP A 340 -4.51 2.59 2.22
CA ASP A 340 -3.71 1.66 1.44
C ASP A 340 -2.89 0.80 2.41
N ASP A 341 -3.34 -0.42 2.67
CA ASP A 341 -2.73 -1.32 3.66
C ASP A 341 -1.44 -1.99 3.17
N LYS A 342 -0.99 -1.68 1.95
CA LYS A 342 0.24 -2.20 1.32
C LYS A 342 0.90 -1.14 0.43
N VAL A 343 1.98 -0.55 0.91
CA VAL A 343 2.69 0.57 0.28
C VAL A 343 4.19 0.27 0.17
N GLU A 344 4.81 0.67 -0.93
CA GLU A 344 6.26 0.58 -1.07
C GLU A 344 6.96 1.46 -0.01
N GLU A 345 7.92 0.87 0.71
CA GLU A 345 8.73 1.51 1.74
C GLU A 345 9.28 2.91 1.37
N THR A 346 9.89 3.07 0.19
CA THR A 346 10.47 4.37 -0.20
C THR A 346 9.39 5.43 -0.43
N LYS A 347 8.26 5.04 -1.03
CA LYS A 347 7.09 5.91 -1.22
C LYS A 347 6.44 6.28 0.11
N LEU A 348 6.38 5.34 1.06
CA LEU A 348 5.85 5.61 2.39
C LEU A 348 6.74 6.64 3.11
N SER A 349 8.06 6.50 3.00
CA SER A 349 9.02 7.47 3.55
C SER A 349 8.91 8.87 2.90
N ASP A 350 8.77 8.93 1.57
CA ASP A 350 8.54 10.19 0.85
C ASP A 350 7.19 10.84 1.20
N GLY A 351 6.14 10.02 1.31
CA GLY A 351 4.81 10.45 1.73
C GLY A 351 4.79 11.00 3.15
N PHE A 352 5.56 10.41 4.06
CA PHE A 352 5.71 10.90 5.44
C PHE A 352 6.47 12.23 5.53
N GLU A 353 7.55 12.38 4.75
CA GLU A 353 8.25 13.66 4.61
C GLU A 353 7.28 14.74 4.09
N TRP A 354 6.54 14.45 3.02
CA TRP A 354 5.56 15.37 2.44
C TRP A 354 4.43 15.72 3.42
N THR A 355 3.90 14.73 4.15
CA THR A 355 2.83 14.92 5.15
C THR A 355 3.31 15.84 6.27
N SER A 356 4.53 15.64 6.76
CA SER A 356 5.14 16.48 7.81
C SER A 356 5.24 17.95 7.35
N LYS A 357 5.63 18.18 6.09
CA LYS A 357 5.68 19.52 5.49
C LYS A 357 4.29 20.16 5.41
N MET A 358 3.28 19.39 5.02
CA MET A 358 1.91 19.89 4.89
C MET A 358 1.26 20.18 6.24
N TYR A 359 1.50 19.33 7.23
CA TYR A 359 1.06 19.57 8.59
C TYR A 359 1.63 20.89 9.13
N LYS A 360 2.95 21.08 9.07
CA LYS A 360 3.61 22.34 9.46
C LYS A 360 2.99 23.57 8.78
N LYS A 361 2.68 23.45 7.49
CA LYS A 361 2.09 24.55 6.71
C LYS A 361 0.69 24.90 7.21
N LEU A 362 -0.18 23.90 7.41
CA LEU A 362 -1.57 24.10 7.83
C LEU A 362 -1.68 24.59 9.28
N THR A 363 -0.83 24.08 10.17
CA THR A 363 -0.80 24.46 11.60
C THR A 363 0.03 25.71 11.87
N LYS A 364 0.66 26.28 10.85
CA LYS A 364 1.53 27.46 10.95
C LYS A 364 2.75 27.26 11.89
N GLY A 365 3.28 26.04 11.94
CA GLY A 365 4.56 25.75 12.59
C GLY A 365 4.57 24.59 13.58
N ASP A 366 3.46 23.87 13.76
CA ASP A 366 3.46 22.69 14.63
C ASP A 366 4.17 21.50 13.96
N ILE A 367 4.74 20.63 14.78
CA ILE A 367 5.52 19.48 14.32
C ILE A 367 4.60 18.26 14.22
N TYR A 368 4.69 17.56 13.09
CA TYR A 368 3.87 16.38 12.85
C TYR A 368 4.31 15.17 13.69
N SER A 369 5.61 14.86 13.73
CA SER A 369 6.16 13.78 14.55
C SER A 369 7.08 14.38 15.63
N GLU A 370 6.74 14.16 16.89
CA GLU A 370 7.52 14.63 18.06
C GLU A 370 8.68 13.67 18.41
N CYS A 371 8.70 12.44 17.88
CA CYS A 371 9.74 11.44 18.14
C CYS A 371 11.15 11.92 17.75
N THR A 372 12.15 11.69 18.61
CA THR A 372 13.55 12.12 18.41
C THR A 372 14.47 10.99 17.93
N CYS A 373 13.92 9.89 17.39
CA CYS A 373 14.75 8.86 16.74
C CYS A 373 15.47 9.41 15.50
N TRP A 374 16.58 8.76 15.11
CA TRP A 374 17.42 9.19 13.98
C TRP A 374 16.62 9.40 12.68
N TYR A 375 15.65 8.52 12.41
CA TYR A 375 14.82 8.58 11.21
C TYR A 375 13.94 9.83 11.21
N CYS A 376 13.23 10.09 12.31
CA CYS A 376 12.34 11.24 12.40
C CYS A 376 13.14 12.56 12.33
N GLU A 377 14.33 12.59 12.92
CA GLU A 377 15.25 13.71 12.75
C GLU A 377 15.71 13.89 11.30
N ALA A 378 16.10 12.80 10.62
CA ALA A 378 16.50 12.83 9.22
C ALA A 378 15.39 13.34 8.28
N ILE A 379 14.13 13.02 8.59
CA ILE A 379 12.95 13.47 7.85
C ILE A 379 12.66 14.96 8.11
N ARG A 380 12.74 15.41 9.37
CA ARG A 380 12.50 16.82 9.72
C ARG A 380 13.59 17.76 9.23
N ALA A 381 14.85 17.31 9.21
CA ALA A 381 16.00 18.18 9.03
C ALA A 381 15.98 19.04 7.74
N PRO A 382 15.66 18.51 6.55
CA PRO A 382 15.61 19.31 5.31
C PRO A 382 14.54 20.40 5.38
N ASP A 383 13.33 20.03 5.80
CA ASP A 383 12.18 20.94 5.89
C ASP A 383 12.39 22.09 6.89
N LEU A 384 13.18 21.84 7.93
CA LEU A 384 13.58 22.86 8.88
C LEU A 384 14.76 23.69 8.40
N SER A 385 15.57 23.24 7.43
CA SER A 385 16.83 23.92 7.10
C SER A 385 16.92 24.57 5.73
N ASP A 386 15.98 24.30 4.84
CA ASP A 386 16.02 24.80 3.46
C ASP A 386 15.52 26.26 3.36
N GLY A 387 16.31 27.12 2.71
CA GLY A 387 15.92 28.47 2.30
C GLY A 387 16.77 29.62 2.88
N ILE A 388 17.04 30.64 2.05
CA ILE A 388 17.65 31.92 2.46
C ILE A 388 16.64 32.77 3.24
N PHE A 389 15.34 32.61 2.97
CA PHE A 389 14.24 33.25 3.70
C PHE A 389 13.46 32.19 4.47
N VAL A 390 13.40 32.34 5.80
CA VAL A 390 12.72 31.41 6.70
C VAL A 390 11.30 31.91 6.94
N SER A 391 10.29 31.13 6.58
CA SER A 391 8.90 31.48 6.92
C SER A 391 8.72 31.50 8.44
N SER A 392 7.78 32.32 8.95
CA SER A 392 7.43 32.33 10.37
C SER A 392 7.04 30.94 10.89
N SER A 393 6.31 30.16 10.08
CA SER A 393 5.99 28.76 10.38
C SER A 393 7.21 27.86 10.51
N THR A 394 8.22 28.04 9.64
CA THR A 394 9.47 27.27 9.71
C THR A 394 10.31 27.69 10.91
N SER A 395 10.33 28.98 11.26
CA SER A 395 10.98 29.46 12.47
C SER A 395 10.37 28.84 13.73
N ARG A 396 9.04 28.86 13.86
CA ARG A 396 8.32 28.22 14.97
C ARG A 396 8.59 26.72 15.04
N ALA A 397 8.55 26.03 13.91
CA ALA A 397 8.82 24.61 13.85
C ALA A 397 10.28 24.27 14.24
N ARG A 398 11.25 25.12 13.89
CA ARG A 398 12.66 24.95 14.32
C ARG A 398 12.82 25.04 15.83
N GLU A 399 12.15 26.02 16.44
CA GLU A 399 12.17 26.23 17.89
C GLU A 399 11.49 25.06 18.61
N ALA A 400 10.29 24.68 18.17
CA ALA A 400 9.59 23.52 18.70
C ALA A 400 10.44 22.24 18.59
N ALA A 401 11.17 22.06 17.47
CA ALA A 401 11.97 20.86 17.23
C ALA A 401 13.21 20.82 18.13
N ALA A 402 13.83 21.98 18.39
CA ALA A 402 14.94 22.09 19.32
C ALA A 402 14.50 21.73 20.75
N ASN A 403 13.27 22.11 21.13
CA ASN A 403 12.73 21.83 22.47
C ASN A 403 12.30 20.37 22.68
N LEU A 404 12.19 19.54 21.63
CA LEU A 404 11.83 18.12 21.78
C LEU A 404 12.86 17.35 22.63
N HIS A 405 14.15 17.67 22.52
CA HIS A 405 15.20 17.01 23.31
C HIS A 405 15.21 17.43 24.79
N ASN A 406 14.52 18.52 25.13
CA ASN A 406 14.42 18.99 26.51
C ASN A 406 13.19 18.42 27.22
N ARG A 407 12.35 17.66 26.50
CA ARG A 407 11.10 17.11 27.01
C ARG A 407 11.32 15.67 27.52
N PRO A 408 11.10 15.41 28.83
CA PRO A 408 11.35 14.08 29.41
C PRO A 408 10.33 13.04 28.94
N ASP A 409 9.18 13.48 28.43
CA ASP A 409 8.13 12.62 27.89
C ASP A 409 8.40 12.17 26.44
N ILE A 410 9.49 12.63 25.83
CA ILE A 410 9.90 12.26 24.47
C ILE A 410 11.18 11.45 24.52
N SER A 411 11.10 10.21 24.06
CA SER A 411 12.27 9.33 23.96
C SER A 411 12.89 9.33 22.55
N SER A 412 14.19 9.07 22.46
CA SER A 412 14.86 8.76 21.18
C SER A 412 14.59 7.33 20.71
N ASP A 413 14.05 6.48 21.59
CA ASP A 413 13.60 5.14 21.30
C ASP A 413 12.35 5.18 20.39
N PRO A 414 12.43 4.65 19.17
CA PRO A 414 11.30 4.62 18.24
C PRO A 414 10.10 3.79 18.74
N GLU A 415 10.30 2.85 19.67
CA GLU A 415 9.20 2.03 20.21
C GLU A 415 8.42 2.72 21.33
N LYS A 416 8.95 3.81 21.87
CA LYS A 416 8.35 4.53 23.02
C LYS A 416 7.63 5.82 22.64
N ASN A 417 7.55 6.15 21.34
CA ASN A 417 6.90 7.37 20.88
C ASN A 417 6.09 7.15 19.62
N PRO A 418 4.97 7.87 19.43
CA PRO A 418 4.32 7.92 18.13
C PRO A 418 5.25 8.55 17.09
N HIS A 419 5.71 7.72 16.16
CA HIS A 419 6.38 8.13 14.93
C HIS A 419 5.56 7.70 13.70
N ILE A 420 6.17 7.64 12.52
CA ILE A 420 5.52 7.14 11.28
C ILE A 420 4.87 5.76 11.50
N SER A 421 3.64 5.59 11.03
CA SER A 421 3.01 4.28 10.98
C SER A 421 3.47 3.53 9.72
N ALA A 422 4.44 2.65 9.89
CA ALA A 422 5.06 1.90 8.79
C ALA A 422 4.50 0.47 8.62
N HIS A 423 3.41 0.10 9.31
CA HIS A 423 2.87 -1.26 9.28
C HIS A 423 2.38 -1.69 7.88
N SER A 424 1.98 -0.72 7.05
CA SER A 424 1.60 -0.94 5.65
C SER A 424 2.81 -1.01 4.71
N ALA A 425 4.03 -0.72 5.19
CA ALA A 425 5.22 -0.70 4.36
C ALA A 425 5.65 -2.13 3.99
N VAL A 426 5.98 -2.30 2.73
CA VAL A 426 6.53 -3.55 2.20
C VAL A 426 7.67 -3.23 1.22
N PRO A 427 8.76 -4.01 1.22
CA PRO A 427 9.79 -3.91 0.20
C PRO A 427 9.21 -4.18 -1.19
N ALA A 428 9.72 -3.47 -2.19
CA ALA A 428 9.50 -3.79 -3.58
C ALA A 428 10.46 -4.89 -4.02
N GLU A 429 9.94 -6.03 -4.49
CA GLU A 429 10.79 -6.97 -5.22
C GLU A 429 11.07 -6.40 -6.62
N THR A 430 12.23 -5.77 -6.79
CA THR A 430 12.69 -5.27 -8.08
C THR A 430 13.72 -6.25 -8.66
N LYS A 431 13.57 -6.66 -9.93
CA LYS A 431 14.71 -7.21 -10.68
C LYS A 431 15.83 -6.16 -10.62
N LYS A 432 17.07 -6.59 -10.33
CA LYS A 432 18.27 -5.73 -10.34
C LYS A 432 18.14 -4.75 -11.51
N THR A 433 18.02 -3.45 -11.22
CA THR A 433 17.79 -2.44 -12.24
C THR A 433 18.97 -2.44 -13.21
N ARG A 434 18.77 -2.03 -14.48
CA ARG A 434 19.88 -1.86 -15.45
C ARG A 434 21.01 -0.95 -14.95
N ALA A 435 20.75 -0.15 -13.89
CA ALA A 435 21.71 0.75 -13.24
C ALA A 435 22.37 0.18 -11.96
N GLY A 436 22.02 -1.03 -11.52
CA GLY A 436 22.73 -1.77 -10.46
C GLY A 436 22.44 -1.35 -9.00
N PHE A 437 21.71 -0.26 -8.73
CA PHE A 437 21.49 0.23 -7.36
C PHE A 437 20.07 -0.08 -6.83
N ASP A 438 19.99 -0.51 -5.56
CA ASP A 438 18.74 -0.70 -4.80
C ASP A 438 18.19 0.68 -4.36
N PRO A 439 16.97 1.08 -4.80
CA PRO A 439 16.35 2.35 -4.40
C PRO A 439 16.26 2.55 -2.87
N ARG A 440 16.11 1.46 -2.10
CA ARG A 440 16.07 1.52 -0.62
C ARG A 440 17.42 1.93 -0.07
N TYR A 441 18.50 1.39 -0.62
CA TYR A 441 19.86 1.76 -0.22
C TYR A 441 20.16 3.23 -0.54
N VAL A 442 19.73 3.72 -1.71
CA VAL A 442 19.86 5.14 -2.06
C VAL A 442 19.08 6.03 -1.09
N LYS A 443 17.84 5.66 -0.75
CA LYS A 443 17.01 6.38 0.23
C LYS A 443 17.66 6.37 1.61
N HIS A 444 18.22 5.24 2.05
CA HIS A 444 18.98 5.11 3.29
C HIS A 444 20.15 6.10 3.34
N LEU A 445 21.01 6.12 2.31
CA LEU A 445 22.15 7.05 2.24
C LEU A 445 21.69 8.52 2.31
N LYS A 446 20.58 8.86 1.65
CA LYS A 446 20.00 10.21 1.72
C LYS A 446 19.57 10.58 3.15
N LEU A 447 18.85 9.70 3.84
CA LEU A 447 18.42 9.93 5.22
C LEU A 447 19.61 10.01 6.18
N GLN A 448 20.59 9.12 6.03
CA GLN A 448 21.82 9.15 6.82
C GLN A 448 22.57 10.47 6.63
N SER A 449 22.69 10.96 5.39
CA SER A 449 23.29 12.28 5.10
C SER A 449 22.52 13.41 5.78
N ASN A 450 21.18 13.38 5.74
CA ASN A 450 20.34 14.38 6.40
C ASN A 450 20.52 14.36 7.93
N TYR A 451 20.53 13.17 8.54
CA TYR A 451 20.77 12.99 9.97
C TYR A 451 22.14 13.53 10.38
N GLN A 452 23.21 13.14 9.67
CA GLN A 452 24.56 13.64 9.95
C GLN A 452 24.64 15.17 9.86
N LYS A 453 23.97 15.79 8.88
CA LYS A 453 23.88 17.26 8.78
C LYS A 453 23.13 17.87 9.97
N ALA A 454 22.02 17.25 10.40
CA ALA A 454 21.25 17.69 11.57
C ALA A 454 22.10 17.61 12.84
N ARG A 455 22.80 16.49 13.04
CA ARG A 455 23.69 16.24 14.16
C ARG A 455 24.80 17.28 14.26
N ARG A 456 25.54 17.53 13.17
CA ARG A 456 26.59 18.57 13.11
C ARG A 456 26.05 19.97 13.46
N ARG A 457 24.81 20.29 13.08
CA ARG A 457 24.18 21.57 13.42
C ARG A 457 23.78 21.65 14.89
N ALA A 458 23.35 20.54 15.49
CA ALA A 458 23.05 20.45 16.91
C ALA A 458 24.34 20.58 17.74
N GLU A 459 25.38 19.81 17.41
CA GLU A 459 26.72 19.90 18.02
C GLU A 459 27.27 21.34 17.96
N LYS A 460 27.12 22.03 16.81
CA LYS A 460 27.54 23.44 16.67
C LYS A 460 26.72 24.40 17.56
N ARG A 461 25.44 24.12 17.81
CA ARG A 461 24.60 24.91 18.73
C ARG A 461 24.99 24.66 20.18
N ASP A 462 25.20 23.41 20.57
CA ASP A 462 25.63 23.05 21.93
C ASP A 462 26.97 23.68 22.28
N ARG A 463 27.95 23.59 21.37
CA ARG A 463 29.27 24.23 21.51
C ARG A 463 29.17 25.74 21.69
N LYS A 464 28.21 26.40 21.02
CA LYS A 464 27.95 27.84 21.20
C LYS A 464 27.26 28.16 22.53
N GLN A 465 26.47 27.25 23.06
CA GLN A 465 25.73 27.42 24.32
C GLN A 465 26.52 26.94 25.54
N GLY A 466 27.68 26.32 25.34
CA GLY A 466 28.49 25.75 26.43
C GLY A 466 27.93 24.45 27.01
N ASN A 467 26.99 23.80 26.32
CA ASN A 467 26.39 22.55 26.77
C ASN A 467 27.36 21.38 26.55
N LYS A 468 27.37 20.42 27.48
CA LYS A 468 28.13 19.17 27.32
C LYS A 468 27.60 18.38 26.13
N GLU A 469 28.51 17.67 25.46
CA GLU A 469 28.18 16.77 24.36
C GLU A 469 27.21 15.70 24.87
N GLN A 470 26.00 15.67 24.32
CA GLN A 470 25.00 14.66 24.62
C GLN A 470 25.25 13.42 23.78
N ASP A 471 25.14 12.24 24.39
CA ASP A 471 25.15 10.97 23.66
C ASP A 471 23.92 10.92 22.74
N ARG A 472 24.18 10.93 21.43
CA ARG A 472 23.14 10.95 20.40
C ARG A 472 23.09 9.57 19.78
N SER A 473 21.99 8.87 20.02
CA SER A 473 21.67 7.55 19.49
C SER A 473 22.29 7.31 18.10
N SER A 474 23.17 6.32 18.04
CA SER A 474 23.64 5.69 16.81
C SER A 474 23.05 4.30 16.72
N ASP A 475 22.61 3.90 15.52
CA ASP A 475 22.00 2.59 15.32
C ASP A 475 22.94 1.45 15.73
N ALA A 476 22.42 0.56 16.57
CA ALA A 476 22.95 -0.77 16.75
C ALA A 476 22.43 -1.66 15.61
N THR A 477 23.34 -2.32 14.91
CA THR A 477 23.00 -3.47 14.06
C THR A 477 22.38 -4.53 14.96
N LEU A 478 21.12 -4.90 14.71
CA LEU A 478 20.39 -5.88 15.53
C LEU A 478 20.31 -7.24 14.82
N TYR A 479 20.77 -8.26 15.52
CA TYR A 479 20.37 -9.65 15.24
C TYR A 479 19.17 -9.94 16.13
N ALA A 480 18.07 -10.39 15.53
CA ALA A 480 16.91 -10.87 16.27
C ALA A 480 16.94 -12.39 16.30
N MET A 481 16.49 -13.00 17.40
CA MET A 481 16.30 -14.44 17.45
C MET A 481 14.94 -14.78 16.83
N ALA A 482 14.93 -15.46 15.69
CA ALA A 482 13.71 -15.97 15.06
C ALA A 482 13.84 -17.48 14.84
N TYR A 483 12.82 -18.22 15.24
CA TYR A 483 12.79 -19.70 15.18
C TYR A 483 13.99 -20.38 15.89
N GLY A 484 14.58 -19.74 16.90
CA GLY A 484 15.77 -20.23 17.59
C GLY A 484 17.10 -19.93 16.90
N TYR A 485 17.11 -19.14 15.82
CA TYR A 485 18.32 -18.74 15.08
C TYR A 485 18.50 -17.22 15.03
N PRO A 486 19.75 -16.70 15.04
CA PRO A 486 20.02 -15.29 14.85
C PRO A 486 19.77 -14.88 13.39
N VAL A 487 18.77 -14.03 13.17
CA VAL A 487 18.44 -13.45 11.87
C VAL A 487 18.95 -12.02 11.83
N TYR A 488 19.73 -11.69 10.81
CA TYR A 488 20.18 -10.33 10.56
C TYR A 488 18.98 -9.46 10.19
N VAL A 489 18.68 -8.47 11.03
CA VAL A 489 17.68 -7.46 10.72
C VAL A 489 18.46 -6.19 10.35
N PRO A 490 18.54 -5.82 9.06
CA PRO A 490 19.09 -4.52 8.70
C PRO A 490 18.23 -3.47 9.39
N TYR A 491 18.75 -2.87 10.46
CA TYR A 491 18.01 -1.88 11.23
C TYR A 491 17.80 -0.65 10.36
N TYR A 492 16.63 -0.62 9.73
CA TYR A 492 16.10 0.52 9.02
C TYR A 492 14.86 0.97 9.80
N ALA A 493 15.04 1.32 11.08
CA ALA A 493 13.94 1.85 11.86
C ALA A 493 13.32 3.03 11.09
N PRO A 494 12.00 3.04 10.92
CA PRO A 494 10.97 2.25 11.63
C PRO A 494 10.30 1.11 10.82
N TYR A 495 10.94 0.64 9.74
CA TYR A 495 10.40 -0.33 8.78
C TYR A 495 10.69 -1.80 9.13
N VAL A 496 11.11 -2.07 10.37
CA VAL A 496 11.39 -3.44 10.81
C VAL A 496 10.11 -4.26 10.73
N ALA A 497 10.10 -5.25 9.84
CA ALA A 497 9.11 -6.32 9.85
C ALA A 497 9.50 -7.33 10.94
N ASP A 498 8.50 -7.98 11.53
CA ASP A 498 8.75 -9.06 12.48
C ASP A 498 9.64 -10.14 11.81
N PRO A 499 10.84 -10.41 12.35
CA PRO A 499 11.75 -11.39 11.77
C PRO A 499 11.20 -12.83 11.81
N CYS A 500 10.16 -13.08 12.62
CA CYS A 500 9.40 -14.33 12.65
C CYS A 500 8.32 -14.42 11.55
N VAL A 501 8.21 -13.42 10.67
CA VAL A 501 7.33 -13.48 9.49
C VAL A 501 8.16 -13.88 8.27
N HIS A 502 8.40 -15.18 8.11
CA HIS A 502 9.19 -15.69 7.01
C HIS A 502 8.40 -15.75 5.69
N SER A 503 8.97 -15.20 4.61
CA SER A 503 8.31 -15.14 3.29
C SER A 503 7.91 -16.50 2.72
N ASN A 504 8.66 -17.56 3.03
CA ASN A 504 8.39 -18.92 2.56
C ASN A 504 7.36 -19.68 3.42
N ALA A 505 6.95 -19.15 4.57
CA ALA A 505 5.98 -19.80 5.46
C ALA A 505 4.52 -19.62 4.99
N TYR A 506 4.26 -18.68 4.08
CA TYR A 506 2.89 -18.29 3.70
C TYR A 506 2.63 -18.51 2.20
N PRO A 507 1.36 -18.69 1.79
CA PRO A 507 0.96 -18.85 0.37
C PRO A 507 1.36 -17.65 -0.49
N SER A 508 1.47 -16.49 0.15
CA SER A 508 1.78 -15.21 -0.46
C SER A 508 2.61 -14.42 0.54
N ASN A 509 3.73 -13.85 0.10
CA ASN A 509 4.66 -13.18 0.99
C ASN A 509 3.98 -11.97 1.67
N PRO A 510 3.68 -12.03 2.98
CA PRO A 510 2.95 -10.97 3.67
C PRO A 510 3.80 -9.71 3.86
N GLY A 511 5.13 -9.88 3.84
CA GLY A 511 6.11 -8.83 4.06
C GLY A 511 6.61 -8.15 2.78
N CYS A 512 6.14 -8.50 1.57
CA CYS A 512 6.68 -7.95 0.31
C CYS A 512 5.59 -7.57 -0.71
N MET A 513 5.85 -6.53 -1.51
CA MET A 513 5.13 -6.25 -2.74
C MET A 513 6.00 -6.61 -3.93
N SER A 514 5.63 -7.67 -4.65
CA SER A 514 6.41 -8.07 -5.83
C SER A 514 6.00 -7.29 -7.08
N PHE A 515 6.96 -6.58 -7.69
CA PHE A 515 6.80 -5.82 -8.94
C PHE A 515 7.37 -6.58 -10.15
N VAL A 516 7.83 -7.82 -9.95
CA VAL A 516 8.39 -8.68 -11.00
C VAL A 516 7.31 -9.02 -12.04
N SER A 517 7.72 -9.23 -13.30
CA SER A 517 6.80 -9.71 -14.35
C SER A 517 6.19 -11.05 -13.95
N GLY A 518 4.87 -11.11 -13.74
CA GLY A 518 4.21 -12.30 -13.17
C GLY A 518 3.83 -12.17 -11.70
N ALA A 519 4.08 -11.01 -11.07
CA ALA A 519 3.74 -10.75 -9.68
C ALA A 519 2.60 -9.73 -9.51
N HIS A 520 2.12 -9.62 -8.26
CA HIS A 520 0.96 -8.83 -7.83
C HIS A 520 0.99 -7.38 -8.32
N GLY A 521 2.16 -6.76 -8.48
CA GLY A 521 2.32 -5.40 -9.00
C GLY A 521 2.34 -5.27 -10.53
N ASN A 522 2.24 -6.36 -11.30
CA ASN A 522 2.43 -6.36 -12.76
C ASN A 522 1.29 -7.09 -13.50
N CYS A 523 0.05 -6.84 -13.06
CA CYS A 523 -1.16 -7.53 -13.52
C CYS A 523 -1.52 -7.35 -15.00
N ALA A 524 -0.86 -6.48 -15.80
CA ALA A 524 -0.91 -6.56 -17.27
C ALA A 524 0.07 -5.65 -18.00
N ALA A 525 0.72 -6.16 -19.06
CA ALA A 525 1.49 -5.32 -19.98
C ALA A 525 0.58 -4.33 -20.74
N GLY A 526 1.01 -3.07 -20.88
CA GLY A 526 0.22 -2.00 -21.52
C GLY A 526 -0.76 -1.27 -20.57
N THR A 527 -0.87 -1.74 -19.34
CA THR A 527 -1.46 -1.01 -18.21
C THR A 527 -0.27 -0.46 -17.38
N CYS A 528 -0.19 0.84 -17.03
CA CYS A 528 0.98 1.44 -16.33
C CYS A 528 0.69 1.71 -14.83
N GLY A 529 1.49 1.19 -13.87
CA GLY A 529 1.35 1.40 -12.40
C GLY A 529 1.02 0.17 -11.52
N GLY A 530 2.00 -0.36 -10.78
CA GLY A 530 1.84 -1.58 -9.95
C GLY A 530 1.18 -1.40 -8.59
N ALA A 531 1.18 -0.17 -8.04
CA ALA A 531 0.53 0.15 -6.76
C ALA A 531 -0.98 -0.16 -6.78
N VAL A 532 -1.65 0.05 -7.92
CA VAL A 532 -3.09 -0.25 -8.10
C VAL A 532 -3.40 -1.72 -7.89
N ALA A 533 -2.52 -2.57 -8.37
CA ALA A 533 -2.70 -3.99 -8.24
C ALA A 533 -2.38 -4.47 -6.81
N ALA A 534 -1.54 -3.74 -6.07
CA ALA A 534 -1.26 -3.95 -4.65
C ALA A 534 -2.34 -3.47 -3.66
N GLY A 535 -3.51 -3.03 -4.15
CA GLY A 535 -4.55 -2.42 -3.32
C GLY A 535 -4.42 -0.90 -3.16
N GLY A 536 -3.35 -0.29 -3.69
CA GLY A 536 -3.09 1.14 -3.63
C GLY A 536 -3.99 1.99 -4.54
N CYS A 537 -4.16 3.26 -4.20
CA CYS A 537 -4.96 4.20 -4.99
C CYS A 537 -4.43 4.40 -6.43
N GLY A 538 -5.22 4.02 -7.45
CA GLY A 538 -4.97 4.34 -8.87
C GLY A 538 -5.23 5.77 -9.30
N GLY A 539 -5.07 6.73 -8.39
CA GLY A 539 -5.25 8.16 -8.68
C GLY A 539 -4.13 8.69 -9.58
N MET A 540 -4.44 9.69 -10.41
CA MET A 540 -3.50 10.34 -11.36
C MET A 540 -2.18 10.87 -10.76
N GLY A 541 -2.05 10.94 -9.43
CA GLY A 541 -0.81 11.32 -8.75
C GLY A 541 0.01 10.17 -8.15
N GLY A 542 -0.54 8.94 -8.16
CA GLY A 542 0.18 7.71 -7.81
C GLY A 542 0.70 7.01 -9.07
N GLY A 543 1.86 7.43 -9.57
CA GLY A 543 2.65 6.61 -10.51
C GLY A 543 2.39 6.79 -12.00
N CYS A 544 2.23 8.03 -12.49
CA CYS A 544 2.35 8.33 -13.94
C CYS A 544 3.72 8.88 -14.37
N ALA A 545 4.73 8.89 -13.48
CA ALA A 545 6.11 9.28 -13.81
C ALA A 545 7.06 8.12 -13.49
N GLY A 546 7.07 7.10 -14.35
CA GLY A 546 8.02 5.99 -14.30
C GLY A 546 8.25 5.52 -15.72
N GLY A 547 9.46 5.81 -16.24
CA GLY A 547 9.78 5.85 -17.65
C GLY A 547 9.39 4.60 -18.45
N CYS A 548 8.71 4.83 -19.57
CA CYS A 548 8.75 3.91 -20.69
C CYS A 548 10.19 3.87 -21.21
N ALA A 549 11.00 2.93 -20.75
CA ALA A 549 12.17 2.51 -21.51
C ALA A 549 11.64 1.77 -22.74
N GLY A 550 11.45 2.52 -23.84
CA GLY A 550 11.03 1.98 -25.12
C GLY A 550 12.03 0.94 -25.60
N GLY A 551 11.54 -0.28 -25.84
CA GLY A 551 12.24 -1.24 -26.68
C GLY A 551 12.09 -0.78 -28.14
N GLY A 552 13.16 -0.27 -28.72
CA GLY A 552 13.29 -0.10 -30.16
C GLY A 552 14.15 -1.24 -30.71
N GLY A 553 13.52 -2.26 -31.27
CA GLY A 553 14.18 -3.19 -32.18
C GLY A 553 14.39 -2.49 -33.52
N GLY A 554 15.58 -2.65 -34.09
CA GLY A 554 15.98 -2.02 -35.35
C GLY A 554 15.24 -2.55 -36.57
N GLY A 555 15.28 -1.75 -37.63
CA GLY A 555 14.92 -2.19 -38.98
C GLY A 555 14.40 -1.07 -39.88
N ALA A 556 15.17 -0.79 -40.92
CA ALA A 556 14.83 -0.11 -42.18
C ALA A 556 14.83 1.43 -42.22
N ALA A 557 15.84 1.92 -42.92
CA ALA A 557 15.95 3.24 -43.54
C ALA A 557 14.89 3.45 -44.64
N GLY A 558 14.58 4.73 -44.94
CA GLY A 558 14.01 5.11 -46.24
C GLY A 558 13.00 6.27 -46.23
N GLY A 559 13.52 7.49 -46.33
CA GLY A 559 13.03 8.62 -47.14
C GLY A 559 11.53 9.02 -47.20
N CYS A 560 11.24 10.23 -46.72
CA CYS A 560 10.44 11.32 -47.34
C CYS A 560 10.20 12.36 -46.23
N GLY A 561 10.29 13.68 -46.39
CA GLY A 561 10.02 14.53 -47.55
C GLY A 561 9.05 15.62 -47.07
N SER A 562 9.61 16.78 -46.72
CA SER A 562 9.02 18.15 -46.78
C SER A 562 7.51 18.39 -46.67
N GLY A 563 7.15 19.38 -45.84
CA GLY A 563 6.30 20.49 -46.31
C GLY A 563 5.13 20.91 -45.41
N GLY A 564 5.00 22.23 -45.22
CA GLY A 564 3.72 22.93 -45.14
C GLY A 564 3.26 23.37 -43.75
N GLY A 565 3.28 24.69 -43.50
CA GLY A 565 2.81 25.32 -42.26
C GLY A 565 1.38 25.89 -42.34
N ALA A 566 1.01 26.54 -41.22
CA ALA A 566 -0.05 27.52 -40.95
C ALA A 566 -0.41 27.32 -39.46
N GLY A 567 -0.33 28.26 -38.53
CA GLY A 567 -0.57 29.71 -38.60
C GLY A 567 -1.81 30.04 -37.73
N CYS A 568 -1.69 31.04 -36.84
CA CYS A 568 -2.73 31.74 -36.04
C CYS A 568 -3.08 31.15 -34.65
N GLY A 569 -3.11 31.89 -33.52
CA GLY A 569 -2.81 33.30 -33.22
C GLY A 569 -3.35 33.72 -31.82
N GLY A 570 -2.61 34.59 -31.10
CA GLY A 570 -3.01 35.53 -30.00
C GLY A 570 -3.52 34.93 -28.67
N SER A 571 -3.24 35.42 -27.45
CA SER A 571 -2.79 36.73 -26.91
C SER A 571 -2.31 36.48 -25.46
N SER A 572 -1.07 36.74 -25.04
CA SER A 572 -0.42 38.00 -24.60
C SER A 572 -0.72 38.47 -23.16
N SER A 573 0.36 38.61 -22.36
CA SER A 573 0.71 39.61 -21.31
C SER A 573 1.26 38.94 -20.04
N GLY A 574 2.46 39.21 -19.52
CA GLY A 574 3.53 40.13 -19.90
C GLY A 574 4.50 40.33 -18.72
N GLY A 575 5.80 40.51 -19.03
CA GLY A 575 6.86 41.10 -18.19
C GLY A 575 7.57 40.16 -17.19
N GLY A 576 8.90 40.02 -17.15
CA GLY A 576 10.00 40.68 -17.86
C GLY A 576 11.27 40.70 -17.00
N GLY A 577 12.43 40.43 -17.62
CA GLY A 577 13.79 40.63 -17.09
C GLY A 577 14.53 39.34 -16.71
N GLY A 578 15.66 38.93 -17.30
CA GLY A 578 16.55 39.55 -18.29
C GLY A 578 18.02 39.43 -17.84
N GLY A 579 18.87 38.79 -18.65
CA GLY A 579 20.34 38.72 -18.53
C GLY A 579 20.84 37.34 -18.12
N GLY A 580 21.63 36.58 -18.89
CA GLY A 580 22.51 36.91 -20.01
C GLY A 580 23.87 36.30 -19.71
N CYS A 581 24.15 35.08 -20.18
CA CYS A 581 25.45 34.42 -20.05
C CYS A 581 26.01 34.16 -21.46
N GLY A 582 26.93 35.03 -21.88
CA GLY A 582 27.80 34.86 -23.04
C GLY A 582 29.14 34.26 -22.61
N GLY A 583 29.64 33.32 -23.39
CA GLY A 583 30.92 32.64 -23.17
C GLY A 583 32.14 33.35 -23.79
N GLY A 584 33.29 32.74 -23.55
CA GLY A 584 34.64 33.11 -24.01
C GLY A 584 35.61 32.90 -22.85
N GLY A 585 36.59 31.99 -22.85
CA GLY A 585 37.42 31.51 -23.95
C GLY A 585 38.70 32.33 -24.01
N GLY A 586 39.83 31.80 -23.51
CA GLY A 586 41.17 32.34 -23.81
C GLY A 586 42.17 32.39 -22.66
N GLY A 587 43.09 31.42 -22.66
CA GLY A 587 44.55 31.64 -22.72
C GLY A 587 45.28 32.38 -21.59
N GLY A 588 46.06 31.61 -20.82
CA GLY A 588 47.53 31.72 -20.73
C GLY A 588 48.17 32.99 -20.16
N GLY A 589 49.03 32.82 -19.15
CA GLY A 589 50.01 33.85 -18.80
C GLY A 589 50.64 33.66 -17.42
N CYS A 590 51.94 33.43 -17.42
CA CYS A 590 52.79 33.03 -16.31
C CYS A 590 53.18 34.19 -15.37
N GLY A 591 53.62 33.86 -14.16
CA GLY A 591 54.79 34.51 -13.55
C GLY A 591 54.61 35.19 -12.18
N GLY A 592 55.35 34.67 -11.19
CA GLY A 592 56.19 35.54 -10.34
C GLY A 592 55.95 35.52 -8.82
N GLY A 593 56.89 34.92 -8.08
CA GLY A 593 57.40 35.30 -6.73
C GLY A 593 56.44 35.15 -5.55
N GLY A 594 56.71 34.39 -4.47
CA GLY A 594 57.89 34.49 -3.58
C GLY A 594 57.77 35.78 -2.76
N GLY A 595 57.74 35.86 -1.43
CA GLY A 595 58.08 34.97 -0.31
C GLY A 595 58.51 35.89 0.86
N GLY A 596 58.33 35.45 2.11
CA GLY A 596 58.81 36.13 3.33
C GLY A 596 57.74 37.03 3.99
N CYS A 597 57.47 36.96 5.29
CA CYS A 597 58.25 36.45 6.42
C CYS A 597 57.44 35.48 7.30
#